data_AF-Q1MZY6-F1
#
_entry.id   AF-Q1MZY6-F1
#
_cell.length_a   1.000
_cell.length_b   1.000
_cell.length_c   1.000
_cell.angle_alpha   90.00
_cell.angle_beta   90.00
_cell.angle_gamma   90.00
#
_symmetry.space_group_name_H-M   'P 1'
#
loop_
_entity.id
_entity.type
_entity.pdbx_description
1 polymer ?
#
loop_
_entity_poly.entity_id
_entity_poly.type
_entity_poly.pdbx_seq_one_letter_code
_entity_poly.pdbx_strand_id
1 'polypeptide(L)'
;MSDSVLHQRIEDALKAIIPFAQQADEIIEALKAENKAKFTAIFPQDSIFQTTANRFLPYIEELDKDYQALPEDVNDPAFEPLLKDLVKKMELIQLILQEFHNARDYDDEEESSPTIEPDSDEKPTLH
;
A
#
# COMPACT_ATOMS: atom_id res chain seq x y z
N MET A 1 -6.55 13.26 -30.07
CA MET A 1 -7.51 13.60 -28.97
C MET A 1 -7.55 12.50 -27.92
N SER A 2 -7.58 11.22 -28.30
CA SER A 2 -7.60 10.09 -27.36
C SER A 2 -6.31 9.95 -26.53
N ASP A 3 -5.16 10.26 -27.11
CA ASP A 3 -3.85 10.04 -26.51
C ASP A 3 -3.62 10.93 -25.29
N SER A 4 -3.98 12.21 -25.40
CA SER A 4 -3.92 13.18 -24.30
C SER A 4 -4.88 12.81 -23.15
N VAL A 5 -6.05 12.25 -23.46
CA VAL A 5 -7.01 11.79 -22.43
C VAL A 5 -6.47 10.57 -21.68
N LEU A 6 -5.76 9.66 -22.37
CA LEU A 6 -5.14 8.50 -21.75
C LEU A 6 -4.02 8.93 -20.78
N HIS A 7 -3.12 9.81 -21.22
CA HIS A 7 -2.06 10.35 -20.37
C HIS A 7 -2.61 11.06 -19.13
N GLN A 8 -3.66 11.88 -19.30
CA GLN A 8 -4.30 12.55 -18.16
C GLN A 8 -4.86 11.56 -17.14
N ARG A 9 -5.51 10.47 -17.60
CA ARG A 9 -6.05 9.45 -16.70
C ARG A 9 -4.97 8.73 -15.91
N ILE A 10 -3.83 8.46 -16.54
CA ILE A 10 -2.67 7.86 -15.86
C ILE A 10 -2.16 8.81 -14.79
N GLU A 11 -1.92 10.09 -15.15
CA GLU A 11 -1.46 11.11 -14.22
C GLU A 11 -2.41 11.30 -13.03
N ASP A 12 -3.73 11.37 -13.29
CA ASP A 12 -4.75 11.50 -12.25
C ASP A 12 -4.74 10.29 -11.30
N ALA A 13 -4.56 9.09 -11.85
CA ALA A 13 -4.47 7.86 -11.07
C ALA A 13 -3.17 7.81 -10.22
N LEU A 14 -2.03 8.29 -10.73
CA LEU A 14 -0.81 8.43 -9.90
C LEU A 14 -1.05 9.42 -8.75
N LYS A 15 -1.59 10.60 -9.05
CA LYS A 15 -1.87 11.65 -8.05
C LYS A 15 -2.83 11.16 -6.96
N ALA A 16 -3.78 10.31 -7.30
CA ALA A 16 -4.71 9.73 -6.34
C ALA A 16 -4.05 8.78 -5.34
N ILE A 17 -2.92 8.14 -5.68
CA ILE A 17 -2.19 7.22 -4.79
C ILE A 17 -1.36 7.97 -3.75
N ILE A 18 -0.83 9.15 -4.09
CA ILE A 18 0.06 9.96 -3.23
C ILE A 18 -0.44 10.13 -1.79
N PRO A 19 -1.68 10.59 -1.51
CA PRO A 19 -2.11 10.82 -0.13
C PRO A 19 -2.14 9.55 0.72
N PHE A 20 -2.49 8.41 0.12
CA PHE A 20 -2.50 7.12 0.82
C PHE A 20 -1.07 6.64 1.12
N ALA A 21 -0.15 6.81 0.18
CA ALA A 21 1.26 6.52 0.39
C ALA A 21 1.88 7.38 1.51
N GLN A 22 1.54 8.68 1.55
CA GLN A 22 1.98 9.59 2.62
C GLN A 22 1.46 9.13 3.98
N GLN A 23 0.17 8.83 4.08
CA GLN A 23 -0.44 8.35 5.33
C GLN A 23 0.20 7.03 5.80
N ALA A 24 0.42 6.08 4.89
CA ALA A 24 1.06 4.81 5.22
C ALA A 24 2.50 5.01 5.72
N ASP A 25 3.25 5.93 5.11
CA ASP A 25 4.61 6.27 5.55
C ASP A 25 4.64 6.88 6.95
N GLU A 26 3.71 7.78 7.27
CA GLU A 26 3.58 8.35 8.62
C GLU A 26 3.32 7.26 9.67
N ILE A 27 2.44 6.30 9.36
CA ILE A 27 2.13 5.16 10.24
C ILE A 27 3.36 4.27 10.42
N ILE A 28 4.08 3.93 9.34
CA ILE A 28 5.31 3.13 9.41
C ILE A 28 6.34 3.80 10.32
N GLU A 29 6.49 5.12 10.24
CA GLU A 29 7.43 5.84 11.09
C GLU A 29 7.02 5.84 12.56
N ALA A 30 5.72 5.95 12.87
CA ALA A 30 5.22 5.79 14.23
C ALA A 30 5.52 4.38 14.79
N LEU A 31 5.26 3.33 14.01
CA LEU A 31 5.52 1.93 14.41
C LEU A 31 7.01 1.64 14.61
N LYS A 32 7.89 2.22 13.77
CA LYS A 32 9.34 2.12 13.96
C LYS A 32 9.81 2.78 15.25
N ALA A 33 9.25 3.94 15.60
CA ALA A 33 9.58 4.64 16.84
C ALA A 33 9.24 3.80 18.08
N GLU A 34 8.19 2.99 18.00
CA GLU A 34 7.78 2.04 19.06
C GLU A 34 8.61 0.75 19.10
N ASN A 35 9.62 0.58 18.24
CA ASN A 35 10.43 -0.65 18.08
C ASN A 35 9.63 -1.91 17.71
N LYS A 36 8.37 -1.76 17.29
CA LYS A 36 7.47 -2.87 16.95
C LYS A 36 7.70 -3.44 15.54
N ALA A 37 8.52 -2.79 14.72
CA ALA A 37 8.66 -3.10 13.31
C ALA A 37 10.11 -3.06 12.82
N LYS A 38 10.53 -4.13 12.13
CA LYS A 38 11.83 -4.25 11.44
C LYS A 38 11.68 -4.34 9.92
N PHE A 39 10.82 -3.49 9.34
CA PHE A 39 10.63 -3.47 7.88
C PHE A 39 11.88 -2.92 7.18
N THR A 40 12.51 -3.77 6.37
CA THR A 40 13.67 -3.41 5.54
C THR A 40 13.26 -2.93 4.15
N ALA A 41 12.16 -3.45 3.60
CA ALA A 41 11.56 -2.99 2.36
C ALA A 41 10.04 -3.29 2.33
N ILE A 42 9.27 -2.47 1.60
CA ILE A 42 7.83 -2.69 1.34
C ILE A 42 7.63 -3.84 0.34
N PHE A 43 8.42 -3.84 -0.73
CA PHE A 43 8.41 -4.90 -1.74
C PHE A 43 9.66 -5.77 -1.64
N PRO A 44 9.57 -7.07 -1.98
CA PRO A 44 10.73 -7.95 -2.01
C PRO A 44 11.68 -7.58 -3.16
N GLN A 45 12.94 -8.01 -3.07
CA GLN A 45 14.00 -7.63 -4.02
C GLN A 45 13.79 -8.20 -5.44
N ASP A 46 13.00 -9.27 -5.57
CA ASP A 46 12.59 -9.88 -6.83
C ASP A 46 11.29 -9.27 -7.40
N SER A 47 10.81 -8.17 -6.82
CA SER A 47 9.68 -7.43 -7.35
C SER A 47 10.01 -6.74 -8.68
N ILE A 48 8.98 -6.21 -9.34
CA ILE A 48 9.12 -5.46 -10.59
C ILE A 48 9.67 -4.03 -10.38
N PHE A 49 9.90 -3.63 -9.12
CA PHE A 49 10.45 -2.32 -8.76
C PHE A 49 11.98 -2.36 -8.77
N GLN A 50 12.58 -1.26 -9.18
CA GLN A 50 14.02 -1.05 -9.05
C GLN A 50 14.38 -0.46 -7.68
N THR A 51 13.43 0.26 -7.07
CA THR A 51 13.56 0.85 -5.76
C THR A 51 13.47 -0.22 -4.67
N THR A 52 14.31 -0.10 -3.66
CA THR A 52 14.18 -0.88 -2.41
C THR A 52 14.14 0.11 -1.26
N ALA A 53 12.95 0.29 -0.70
CA ALA A 53 12.70 1.20 0.41
C ALA A 53 11.68 0.62 1.38
N ASN A 54 11.76 1.02 2.65
CA ASN A 54 10.80 0.65 3.71
C ASN A 54 9.69 1.71 3.89
N ARG A 55 9.43 2.48 2.83
CA ARG A 55 8.43 3.53 2.72
C ARG A 55 7.86 3.50 1.31
N PHE A 56 6.61 3.93 1.14
CA PHE A 56 5.88 3.94 -0.12
C PHE A 56 6.32 5.08 -1.04
N LEU A 57 6.64 6.27 -0.51
CA LEU A 57 6.98 7.44 -1.35
C LEU A 57 8.10 7.18 -2.36
N PRO A 58 9.21 6.48 -2.04
CA PRO A 58 10.24 6.13 -3.03
C PRO A 58 9.72 5.30 -4.21
N TYR A 59 8.69 4.47 -4.01
CA TYR A 59 8.07 3.71 -5.10
C TYR A 59 7.13 4.59 -5.94
N ILE A 60 6.52 5.62 -5.35
CA ILE A 60 5.75 6.64 -6.10
C ILE A 60 6.68 7.48 -6.97
N GLU A 61 7.85 7.86 -6.48
CA GLU A 61 8.86 8.55 -7.29
C GLU A 61 9.33 7.70 -8.48
N GLU A 62 9.37 6.38 -8.33
CA GLU A 62 9.64 5.45 -9.44
C GLU A 62 8.49 5.43 -10.45
N LEU A 63 7.24 5.38 -9.99
CA LEU A 63 6.07 5.48 -10.88
C LEU A 63 6.07 6.78 -11.68
N ASP A 64 6.40 7.91 -11.04
CA ASP A 64 6.49 9.19 -11.74
C ASP A 64 7.56 9.16 -12.84
N LYS A 65 8.73 8.55 -12.57
CA LYS A 65 9.78 8.36 -13.59
C LYS A 65 9.32 7.47 -14.74
N ASP A 66 8.63 6.38 -14.43
CA ASP A 66 8.07 5.48 -15.44
C ASP A 66 7.01 6.18 -16.29
N TYR A 67 6.17 7.03 -15.69
CA TYR A 67 5.20 7.85 -16.41
C TYR A 67 5.88 8.89 -17.32
N GLN A 68 6.93 9.57 -16.84
CA GLN A 68 7.70 10.51 -17.66
C GLN A 68 8.48 9.82 -18.79
N ALA A 69 8.77 8.53 -18.65
CA ALA A 69 9.40 7.72 -19.69
C ALA A 69 8.40 7.18 -20.73
N LEU A 70 7.09 7.34 -20.49
CA LEU A 70 6.05 6.88 -21.41
C LEU A 70 6.05 7.76 -22.68
N PRO A 71 6.07 7.17 -23.89
CA PRO A 71 5.98 7.94 -25.13
C PRO A 71 4.68 8.73 -25.22
N GLU A 72 4.73 9.97 -25.70
CA GLU A 72 3.50 10.76 -25.95
C GLU A 72 2.65 10.15 -27.08
N ASP A 73 3.29 9.51 -28.07
CA ASP A 73 2.62 8.83 -29.18
C ASP A 73 2.27 7.39 -28.77
N VAL A 74 0.97 7.10 -28.74
CA VAL A 74 0.44 5.76 -28.42
C VAL A 74 0.79 4.69 -29.46
N ASN A 75 1.21 5.10 -30.65
CA ASN A 75 1.64 4.18 -31.71
C ASN A 75 3.12 3.82 -31.61
N ASP A 76 3.86 4.42 -30.68
CA ASP A 76 5.24 4.04 -30.42
C ASP A 76 5.26 2.58 -29.93
N PRO A 77 6.12 1.70 -30.51
CA PRO A 77 6.19 0.30 -30.10
C PRO A 77 6.61 0.10 -28.63
N ALA A 78 7.21 1.10 -27.99
CA ALA A 78 7.54 1.11 -26.57
C ALA A 78 6.34 1.51 -25.68
N PHE A 79 5.29 2.11 -26.23
CA PHE A 79 4.16 2.63 -25.44
C PHE A 79 3.42 1.53 -24.68
N GLU A 80 2.91 0.51 -25.37
CA GLU A 80 2.17 -0.59 -24.74
C GLU A 80 2.95 -1.32 -23.64
N PRO A 81 4.21 -1.75 -23.83
CA PRO A 81 4.95 -2.44 -22.77
C PRO A 81 5.23 -1.54 -21.57
N LEU A 82 5.60 -0.27 -21.78
CA LEU A 82 5.86 0.68 -20.68
C LEU A 82 4.58 1.01 -19.92
N LEU A 83 3.46 1.20 -20.61
CA LEU A 83 2.16 1.41 -19.99
C LEU A 83 1.76 0.21 -19.13
N LYS A 84 1.96 -1.01 -19.64
CA LYS A 84 1.64 -2.24 -18.91
C LYS A 84 2.46 -2.38 -17.64
N ASP A 85 3.75 -2.08 -17.70
CA ASP A 85 4.63 -2.11 -16.53
C ASP A 85 4.22 -1.05 -15.50
N LEU A 86 3.93 0.18 -15.94
CA LEU A 86 3.46 1.27 -15.08
C LEU A 86 2.16 0.90 -14.36
N VAL A 87 1.14 0.46 -15.10
CA VAL A 87 -0.16 0.08 -14.51
C VAL A 87 0.02 -1.08 -13.52
N LYS A 88 0.84 -2.07 -13.85
CA LYS A 88 1.11 -3.20 -12.95
C LYS A 88 1.79 -2.74 -11.64
N LYS A 89 2.73 -1.80 -11.71
CA LYS A 89 3.33 -1.21 -10.51
C LYS A 89 2.30 -0.44 -9.68
N MET A 90 1.41 0.32 -10.32
CA MET A 90 0.31 1.03 -9.63
C MET A 90 -0.62 0.06 -8.91
N GLU A 91 -1.03 -1.02 -9.57
CA GLU A 91 -1.88 -2.06 -8.98
C GLU A 91 -1.24 -2.69 -7.75
N LEU A 92 0.06 -3.00 -7.81
CA LEU A 92 0.80 -3.56 -6.67
C LEU A 92 0.86 -2.58 -5.50
N ILE A 93 1.14 -1.30 -5.74
CA ILE A 93 1.16 -0.29 -4.67
C ILE A 93 -0.23 -0.16 -4.05
N GLN A 94 -1.29 -0.09 -4.85
CA GLN A 94 -2.65 -0.02 -4.34
C GLN A 94 -3.01 -1.26 -3.51
N LEU A 95 -2.66 -2.46 -3.98
CA LEU A 95 -2.90 -3.71 -3.25
C LEU A 95 -2.24 -3.67 -1.87
N ILE A 96 -0.95 -3.34 -1.81
CA ILE A 96 -0.23 -3.29 -0.53
C ILE A 96 -0.75 -2.17 0.37
N LEU A 97 -1.16 -1.02 -0.16
CA LEU A 97 -1.79 0.04 0.64
C LEU A 97 -3.13 -0.43 1.25
N GLN A 98 -3.94 -1.17 0.49
CA GLN A 98 -5.19 -1.75 1.00
C GLN A 98 -4.92 -2.82 2.06
N GLU A 99 -3.95 -3.72 1.85
CA GLU A 99 -3.54 -4.70 2.85
C GLU A 99 -3.01 -4.05 4.12
N PHE A 100 -2.22 -2.98 3.99
CA PHE A 100 -1.70 -2.19 5.10
C PHE A 100 -2.81 -1.50 5.90
N HIS A 101 -3.79 -0.91 5.22
CA HIS A 101 -4.96 -0.32 5.86
C HIS A 101 -5.77 -1.38 6.63
N ASN A 102 -6.10 -2.50 5.97
CA ASN A 102 -6.91 -3.55 6.56
C ASN A 102 -6.23 -4.20 7.77
N ALA A 103 -4.92 -4.49 7.70
CA ALA A 103 -4.19 -5.09 8.80
C ALA A 103 -4.24 -4.23 10.07
N ARG A 104 -4.23 -2.90 9.92
CA ARG A 104 -4.36 -1.96 11.02
C ARG A 104 -5.75 -2.00 11.67
N ASP A 105 -6.80 -2.11 10.86
CA ASP A 105 -8.18 -2.17 11.38
C ASP A 105 -8.40 -3.40 12.29
N TYR A 106 -7.66 -4.50 12.07
CA TYR A 106 -7.71 -5.67 12.95
C TYR A 106 -6.97 -5.47 14.29
N ASP A 107 -5.86 -4.71 14.31
CA ASP A 107 -5.12 -4.43 15.54
C ASP A 107 -5.90 -3.47 16.47
N ASP A 108 -6.75 -2.60 15.92
CA ASP A 108 -7.60 -1.68 16.69
C ASP A 108 -8.87 -2.37 17.28
N GLU A 109 -9.28 -3.56 16.79
CA GLU A 109 -10.45 -4.30 17.30
C GLU A 109 -10.15 -5.25 18.48
N GLU A 110 -8.90 -5.68 18.67
CA GLU A 110 -8.52 -6.61 19.76
C GLU A 110 -8.56 -5.94 21.16
N GLU A 111 -8.54 -4.61 21.26
CA GLU A 111 -8.74 -3.87 22.54
C GLU A 111 -10.23 -3.67 22.90
N SER A 112 -11.16 -4.25 22.12
CA SER A 112 -12.61 -4.20 22.39
C SER A 112 -13.20 -5.57 22.77
N SER A 113 -12.38 -6.53 23.18
CA SER A 113 -12.89 -7.79 23.74
C SER A 113 -13.25 -7.60 25.21
N PRO A 114 -14.51 -7.81 25.63
CA PRO A 114 -14.83 -7.82 27.06
C PRO A 114 -14.11 -9.02 27.68
N THR A 115 -13.23 -8.77 28.65
CA THR A 115 -12.69 -9.79 29.54
C THR A 115 -13.87 -10.50 30.21
N ILE A 116 -14.27 -11.64 29.69
CA ILE A 116 -15.16 -12.57 30.40
C ILE A 116 -14.29 -13.16 31.51
N GLU A 117 -14.36 -12.58 32.71
CA GLU A 117 -13.86 -13.25 33.91
C GLU A 117 -14.59 -14.59 34.06
N PRO A 118 -13.89 -15.73 34.10
CA PRO A 118 -14.50 -16.99 34.47
C PRO A 118 -14.59 -17.02 36.00
N ASP A 119 -15.66 -16.45 36.57
CA ASP A 119 -15.96 -16.77 37.97
C ASP A 119 -16.39 -18.23 38.03
N SER A 120 -15.47 -18.99 38.58
CA SER A 120 -15.49 -20.43 38.69
C SER A 120 -16.16 -20.80 40.01
N ASP A 121 -17.03 -21.80 39.90
CA ASP A 121 -17.26 -22.85 40.90
C ASP A 121 -18.26 -22.63 42.07
N GLU A 122 -19.25 -23.53 42.02
CA GLU A 122 -19.76 -24.35 43.14
C GLU A 122 -20.56 -23.65 44.27
N LYS A 123 -21.80 -24.05 44.59
CA LYS A 123 -22.30 -25.42 44.80
C LYS A 123 -23.85 -25.48 44.81
N PRO A 124 -24.44 -26.68 44.62
CA PRO A 124 -25.87 -26.92 44.76
C PRO A 124 -26.22 -27.22 46.23
N THR A 125 -27.28 -26.63 46.77
CA THR A 125 -27.93 -27.18 47.96
C THR A 125 -29.45 -27.10 47.86
N LEU A 126 -30.03 -28.30 47.78
CA LEU A 126 -31.42 -28.66 47.92
C LEU A 126 -31.88 -28.51 49.39
N HIS A 127 -32.93 -27.71 49.64
CA HIS A 127 -33.95 -28.02 50.65
C HIS A 127 -35.25 -27.28 50.37
#